data_AF-A0A352W342-F1
#
_entry.id   AF-A0A352W342-F1
#
_cell.length_a   1.000
_cell.length_b   1.000
_cell.length_c   1.000
_cell.angle_alpha   90.00
_cell.angle_beta   90.00
_cell.angle_gamma   90.00
#
_symmetry.space_group_name_H-M   'P 1'
#
loop_
_entity.id
_entity.type
_entity.pdbx_description
1 polymer ?
#
loop_
_entity_poly.entity_id
_entity_poly.type
_entity_poly.pdbx_seq_one_letter_code
_entity_poly.pdbx_strand_id
1 'polypeptide(L)'
;MTVLEKFIGRRSRNLLEFSFYYSRRRFCSSSILFNNLLSESSLVEELLDHYGAHASQKWFVYRETVATIKNLSRIAYTSVHIFNSIRRYHLGLTSRVLHKETEKILKKIAGGLKKACSAAVKEAKLFKFSFSKKKYSGREFTDGLCSGNFTHDLKNDHKGHEEHEITVKLSSDFLNLASHFHSENLAPVKKNNEHGIPDLPVETLRVIELKAHNLQSQYDTYIQNTPTERLDLELVSLRGHITIIF
;
A
#
# COMPACT_ATOMS: atom_id res chain seq x y z
N MET A 1 8.50 11.94 33.73
CA MET A 1 8.03 11.00 32.70
C MET A 1 7.22 9.92 33.39
N THR A 2 5.93 9.80 33.10
CA THR A 2 4.99 8.86 33.75
C THR A 2 5.29 7.41 33.36
N VAL A 3 4.67 6.45 34.07
CA VAL A 3 4.77 5.01 33.72
C VAL A 3 4.23 4.76 32.31
N LEU A 4 3.10 5.37 31.97
CA LEU A 4 2.49 5.27 30.64
C LEU A 4 3.41 5.86 29.55
N GLU A 5 4.01 7.02 29.79
CA GLU A 5 4.96 7.63 28.84
C GLU A 5 6.18 6.74 28.59
N LYS A 6 6.72 6.13 29.65
CA LYS A 6 7.83 5.16 29.52
C LYS A 6 7.41 3.94 28.69
N PHE A 7 6.20 3.44 28.92
CA PHE A 7 5.67 2.29 28.21
C PHE A 7 5.45 2.58 26.72
N ILE A 8 4.75 3.68 26.39
CA ILE A 8 4.55 4.13 25.00
C ILE A 8 5.90 4.38 24.33
N GLY A 9 6.81 5.10 24.98
CA GLY A 9 8.14 5.36 24.42
C GLY A 9 8.94 4.09 24.10
N ARG A 10 8.83 3.04 24.93
CA ARG A 10 9.42 1.73 24.65
C ARG A 10 8.76 1.05 23.45
N ARG A 11 7.43 1.12 23.33
CA ARG A 11 6.67 0.49 22.23
C ARG A 11 6.84 1.23 20.90
N SER A 12 7.08 2.54 20.93
CA SER A 12 7.35 3.35 19.74
C SER A 12 8.80 3.28 19.23
N ARG A 13 9.69 2.53 19.89
CA ARG A 13 11.13 2.58 19.59
C ARG A 13 11.44 2.28 18.13
N ASN A 14 10.98 1.15 17.60
CA ASN A 14 11.27 0.74 16.22
C ASN A 14 10.74 1.76 15.21
N LEU A 15 9.48 2.21 15.37
CA LEU A 15 8.90 3.28 14.56
C LEU A 15 9.80 4.52 14.54
N LEU A 16 10.30 4.95 15.69
CA LEU A 16 11.16 6.14 15.81
C LEU A 16 12.54 5.92 15.21
N GLU A 17 13.09 4.72 15.30
CA GLU A 17 14.37 4.37 14.65
C GLU A 17 14.24 4.41 13.12
N PHE A 18 13.20 3.80 12.56
CA PHE A 18 12.91 3.87 11.13
C PHE A 18 12.58 5.30 10.68
N SER A 19 11.81 6.05 11.48
CA SER A 19 11.48 7.46 11.19
C SER A 19 12.73 8.35 11.21
N PHE A 20 13.61 8.16 12.19
CA PHE A 20 14.87 8.89 12.28
C PHE A 20 15.78 8.59 11.08
N TYR A 21 15.84 7.33 10.66
CA TYR A 21 16.59 6.92 9.49
C TYR A 21 16.01 7.51 8.19
N TYR A 22 14.70 7.34 7.96
CA TYR A 22 14.02 7.81 6.75
C TYR A 22 14.08 9.34 6.61
N SER A 23 13.86 10.07 7.71
CA SER A 23 13.87 11.54 7.72
C SER A 23 15.21 12.17 7.30
N ARG A 24 16.31 11.41 7.32
CA ARG A 24 17.65 11.88 6.91
C ARG A 24 18.08 11.45 5.52
N ARG A 25 17.40 10.48 4.91
CA ARG A 25 17.78 9.99 3.58
C ARG A 25 17.33 10.95 2.47
N ARG A 26 18.06 10.91 1.36
CA ARG A 26 17.52 11.30 0.05
C ARG A 26 16.43 10.30 -0.35
N PHE A 27 15.57 10.68 -1.28
CA PHE A 27 14.44 9.86 -1.74
C PHE A 27 14.82 8.37 -1.82
N CYS A 28 14.04 7.52 -1.15
CA CYS A 28 14.23 6.08 -1.09
C CYS A 28 12.88 5.40 -1.31
N SER A 29 12.77 4.66 -2.40
CA SER A 29 11.63 3.80 -2.74
C SER A 29 12.02 2.37 -2.34
N SER A 30 11.73 2.01 -1.09
CA SER A 30 12.00 0.67 -0.55
C SER A 30 10.70 0.08 -0.02
N SER A 31 10.23 -1.00 -0.64
CA SER A 31 9.06 -1.74 -0.19
C SER A 31 9.25 -2.26 1.23
N ILE A 32 10.46 -2.76 1.55
CA ILE A 32 10.81 -3.27 2.89
C ILE A 32 10.68 -2.15 3.93
N LEU A 33 11.26 -0.97 3.67
CA LEU A 33 11.23 0.14 4.62
C LEU A 33 9.82 0.71 4.80
N PHE A 34 9.05 0.82 3.71
CA PHE A 34 7.66 1.25 3.78
C PHE A 34 6.80 0.27 4.57
N ASN A 35 7.00 -1.04 4.38
CA ASN A 35 6.31 -2.07 5.15
C ASN A 35 6.67 -2.01 6.65
N ASN A 36 7.95 -1.83 6.98
CA ASN A 36 8.38 -1.67 8.37
C ASN A 36 7.74 -0.45 9.03
N LEU A 37 7.73 0.71 8.33
CA LEU A 37 7.07 1.91 8.84
C LEU A 37 5.56 1.70 9.00
N LEU A 38 4.91 1.03 8.04
CA LEU A 38 3.47 0.73 8.08
C LEU A 38 3.11 -0.16 9.27
N SER A 39 3.84 -1.26 9.46
CA SER A 39 3.61 -2.20 10.55
C SER A 39 3.81 -1.54 11.92
N GLU A 40 4.93 -0.86 12.12
CA GLU A 40 5.26 -0.23 13.40
C GLU A 40 4.33 0.95 13.72
N SER A 41 3.94 1.75 12.73
CA SER A 41 2.98 2.85 12.95
C SER A 41 1.58 2.34 13.26
N SER A 42 1.14 1.24 12.64
CA SER A 42 -0.15 0.62 12.96
C SER A 42 -0.21 0.17 14.43
N LEU A 43 0.83 -0.53 14.90
CA LEU A 43 0.91 -0.98 16.29
C LEU A 43 0.96 0.17 17.30
N VAL A 44 1.68 1.25 16.98
CA VAL A 44 1.77 2.42 17.87
C VAL A 44 0.47 3.22 17.89
N GLU A 45 -0.20 3.39 16.75
CA GLU A 45 -1.49 4.08 16.69
C GLU A 45 -2.56 3.35 17.49
N GLU A 46 -2.68 2.03 17.29
CA GLU A 46 -3.63 1.19 18.05
C GLU A 46 -3.38 1.29 19.56
N LEU A 47 -2.10 1.27 19.97
CA LEU A 47 -1.72 1.45 21.37
C LEU A 47 -2.12 2.83 21.91
N LEU A 48 -1.86 3.89 21.14
CA LEU A 48 -2.22 5.25 21.52
C LEU A 48 -3.74 5.41 21.63
N ASP A 49 -4.49 4.83 20.71
CA ASP A 49 -5.96 4.86 20.70
C ASP A 49 -6.54 4.08 21.88
N HIS A 50 -5.96 2.92 22.22
CA HIS A 50 -6.32 2.15 23.42
C HIS A 50 -6.20 2.99 24.71
N TYR A 51 -5.19 3.86 24.79
CA TYR A 51 -5.01 4.78 25.92
C TYR A 51 -5.70 6.15 25.74
N GLY A 52 -6.59 6.30 24.76
CA GLY A 52 -7.40 7.51 24.59
C GLY A 52 -6.63 8.72 24.06
N ALA A 53 -5.52 8.52 23.33
CA ALA A 53 -4.71 9.61 22.81
C ALA A 53 -5.48 10.58 21.89
N HIS A 54 -6.53 10.10 21.21
CA HIS A 54 -7.42 10.91 20.36
C HIS A 54 -8.15 12.03 21.13
N ALA A 55 -8.41 11.83 22.43
CA ALA A 55 -9.09 12.80 23.29
C ALA A 55 -8.11 13.59 24.19
N SER A 56 -6.80 13.40 24.03
CA SER A 56 -5.78 14.03 24.86
C SER A 56 -5.04 15.12 24.09
N GLN A 57 -5.20 16.38 24.50
CA GLN A 57 -4.45 17.52 23.94
C GLN A 57 -2.93 17.29 23.93
N LYS A 58 -2.41 16.63 24.95
CA LYS A 58 -0.98 16.32 25.07
C LYS A 58 -0.52 15.31 24.02
N TRP A 59 -1.34 14.31 23.71
CA TRP A 59 -0.96 13.15 22.87
C TRP A 59 -1.44 13.27 21.43
N PHE A 60 -2.40 14.17 21.16
CA PHE A 60 -3.05 14.36 19.89
C PHE A 60 -2.05 14.51 18.73
N VAL A 61 -1.09 15.43 18.87
CA VAL A 61 -0.10 15.70 17.80
C VAL A 61 0.75 14.47 17.48
N TYR A 62 1.21 13.74 18.50
CA TYR A 62 1.98 12.53 18.29
C TYR A 62 1.16 11.44 17.62
N ARG A 63 -0.09 11.22 18.09
CA ARG A 63 -1.02 10.25 17.52
C ARG A 63 -1.33 10.55 16.05
N GLU A 64 -1.67 11.79 15.72
CA GLU A 64 -1.93 12.21 14.33
C GLU A 64 -0.71 12.05 13.44
N THR A 65 0.49 12.30 13.98
CA THR A 65 1.73 12.07 13.24
C THR A 65 1.95 10.58 12.95
N VAL A 66 1.70 9.70 13.93
CA VAL A 66 1.79 8.25 13.74
C VAL A 66 0.78 7.77 12.69
N ALA A 67 -0.48 8.23 12.77
CA ALA A 67 -1.52 7.90 11.80
C ALA A 67 -1.15 8.39 10.38
N THR A 68 -0.53 9.57 10.27
CA THR A 68 -0.01 10.10 9.01
C THR A 68 1.09 9.20 8.44
N ILE A 69 2.04 8.74 9.28
CA ILE A 69 3.08 7.79 8.85
C ILE A 69 2.44 6.50 8.34
N LYS A 70 1.47 5.93 9.07
CA LYS A 70 0.75 4.72 8.67
C LYS A 70 0.13 4.86 7.29
N ASN A 71 -0.67 5.91 7.08
CA ASN A 71 -1.39 6.11 5.84
C ASN A 71 -0.44 6.38 4.67
N LEU A 72 0.57 7.24 4.84
CA LEU A 72 1.55 7.50 3.77
C LEU A 72 2.42 6.28 3.47
N SER A 73 2.80 5.50 4.47
CA SER A 73 3.54 4.25 4.28
C SER A 73 2.71 3.20 3.55
N ARG A 74 1.41 3.09 3.82
CA ARG A 74 0.49 2.22 3.06
C ARG A 74 0.49 2.60 1.58
N ILE A 75 0.24 3.88 1.28
CA ILE A 75 0.18 4.34 -0.12
C ILE A 75 1.56 4.16 -0.80
N ALA A 76 2.66 4.45 -0.10
CA ALA A 76 4.01 4.25 -0.61
C ALA A 76 4.31 2.77 -0.93
N TYR A 77 3.93 1.86 -0.03
CA TYR A 77 4.11 0.42 -0.21
C TYR A 77 3.32 -0.09 -1.42
N THR A 78 2.02 0.22 -1.51
CA THR A 78 1.18 -0.15 -2.65
C THR A 78 1.73 0.44 -3.95
N SER A 79 2.17 1.70 -3.93
CA SER A 79 2.74 2.35 -5.12
C SER A 79 4.04 1.70 -5.60
N VAL A 80 4.92 1.27 -4.69
CA VAL A 80 6.14 0.51 -5.07
C VAL A 80 5.76 -0.85 -5.64
N HIS A 81 4.75 -1.51 -5.06
CA HIS A 81 4.25 -2.78 -5.58
C HIS A 81 3.73 -2.63 -7.02
N ILE A 82 2.85 -1.64 -7.26
CA ILE A 82 2.36 -1.30 -8.60
C ILE A 82 3.54 -1.00 -9.54
N PHE A 83 4.46 -0.13 -9.13
CA PHE A 83 5.62 0.27 -9.94
C PHE A 83 6.45 -0.94 -10.40
N ASN A 84 6.70 -1.90 -9.51
CA ASN A 84 7.48 -3.10 -9.81
C ASN A 84 6.70 -4.15 -10.60
N SER A 85 5.38 -4.25 -10.38
CA SER A 85 4.54 -5.30 -10.96
C SER A 85 3.98 -4.95 -12.35
N ILE A 86 3.84 -3.66 -12.69
CA ILE A 86 3.27 -3.19 -13.97
C ILE A 86 3.89 -3.86 -15.21
N ARG A 87 5.20 -4.14 -15.19
CA ARG A 87 5.89 -4.76 -16.34
C ARG A 87 5.56 -6.24 -16.51
N ARG A 88 5.14 -6.92 -15.44
CA ARG A 88 4.81 -8.36 -15.44
C ARG A 88 3.41 -8.65 -15.97
N TYR A 89 2.53 -7.65 -15.93
CA TYR A 89 1.12 -7.78 -16.27
C TYR A 89 0.77 -7.50 -17.73
N HIS A 90 1.76 -7.23 -18.60
CA HIS A 90 1.53 -7.05 -20.05
C HIS A 90 0.44 -6.02 -20.42
N LEU A 91 0.28 -4.94 -19.64
CA LEU A 91 -0.80 -3.94 -19.76
C LEU A 91 -0.69 -2.98 -20.97
N GLY A 92 0.06 -3.36 -22.02
CA GLY A 92 0.21 -2.56 -23.24
C GLY A 92 0.70 -1.12 -23.02
N LEU A 93 0.15 -0.17 -23.80
CA LEU A 93 0.52 1.26 -23.77
C LEU A 93 0.25 1.94 -22.42
N THR A 94 -0.75 1.45 -21.67
CA THR A 94 -1.13 1.93 -20.34
C THR A 94 0.02 1.78 -19.34
N SER A 95 0.85 0.75 -19.52
CA SER A 95 2.01 0.45 -18.67
C SER A 95 2.97 1.63 -18.52
N ARG A 96 3.31 2.32 -19.62
CA ARG A 96 4.29 3.42 -19.62
C ARG A 96 3.76 4.67 -18.92
N VAL A 97 2.51 5.02 -19.17
CA VAL A 97 1.85 6.18 -18.55
C VAL A 97 1.73 5.94 -17.05
N LEU A 98 1.20 4.76 -16.66
CA LEU A 98 1.01 4.41 -15.27
C LEU A 98 2.33 4.38 -14.52
N HIS A 99 3.38 3.79 -15.09
CA HIS A 99 4.72 3.78 -14.48
C HIS A 99 5.25 5.19 -14.18
N LYS A 100 5.09 6.14 -15.13
CA LYS A 100 5.54 7.53 -14.97
C LYS A 100 4.72 8.28 -13.91
N GLU A 101 3.41 8.10 -13.89
CA GLU A 101 2.55 8.74 -12.90
C GLU A 101 2.76 8.15 -11.49
N THR A 102 2.92 6.83 -11.37
CA THR A 102 3.27 6.16 -10.10
C THR A 102 4.61 6.66 -9.57
N GLU A 103 5.63 6.87 -10.42
CA GLU A 103 6.90 7.44 -9.99
C GLU A 103 6.74 8.87 -9.40
N LYS A 104 5.92 9.72 -10.04
CA LYS A 104 5.63 11.07 -9.53
C LYS A 104 4.90 11.03 -8.19
N ILE A 105 3.91 10.14 -8.06
CA ILE A 105 3.16 9.93 -6.82
C ILE A 105 4.10 9.47 -5.70
N LEU A 106 4.96 8.49 -5.97
CA LEU A 106 5.98 8.02 -5.02
C LEU A 106 6.87 9.16 -4.53
N LYS A 107 7.35 10.04 -5.41
CA LYS A 107 8.17 11.20 -5.03
C LYS A 107 7.42 12.15 -4.09
N LYS A 108 6.14 12.43 -4.36
CA LYS A 108 5.29 13.27 -3.50
C LYS A 108 5.06 12.63 -2.12
N ILE A 109 4.68 11.35 -2.11
CA ILE A 109 4.43 10.59 -0.86
C ILE A 109 5.70 10.52 -0.03
N ALA A 110 6.84 10.20 -0.63
CA ALA A 110 8.12 10.15 0.07
C ALA A 110 8.47 11.50 0.71
N GLY A 111 8.17 12.62 0.05
CA GLY A 111 8.32 13.96 0.63
C GLY A 111 7.43 14.18 1.85
N GLY A 112 6.15 13.78 1.77
CA GLY A 112 5.21 13.84 2.89
C GLY A 112 5.63 12.95 4.07
N LEU A 113 5.97 11.69 3.78
CA LEU A 113 6.40 10.71 4.76
C LEU A 113 7.67 11.16 5.48
N LYS A 114 8.61 11.79 4.76
CA LYS A 114 9.82 12.36 5.35
C LYS A 114 9.50 13.45 6.38
N LYS A 115 8.53 14.31 6.08
CA LYS A 115 8.06 15.35 7.01
C LYS A 115 7.37 14.73 8.23
N ALA A 116 6.49 13.75 8.02
CA ALA A 116 5.81 13.04 9.10
C ALA A 116 6.80 12.30 10.03
N CYS A 117 7.75 11.55 9.47
CA CYS A 117 8.82 10.91 10.23
C CYS A 117 9.68 11.93 11.02
N SER A 118 9.96 13.10 10.43
CA SER A 118 10.69 14.17 11.13
C SER A 118 9.86 14.73 12.30
N ALA A 119 8.56 14.92 12.11
CA ALA A 119 7.63 15.37 13.16
C ALA A 119 7.56 14.35 14.30
N ALA A 120 7.43 13.05 14.00
CA ALA A 120 7.37 12.00 15.02
C ALA A 120 8.63 11.99 15.90
N VAL A 121 9.79 12.18 15.27
CA VAL A 121 11.08 12.28 15.98
C VAL A 121 11.18 13.56 16.82
N LYS A 122 10.56 14.68 16.41
CA LYS A 122 10.49 15.90 17.21
C LYS A 122 9.59 15.71 18.42
N GLU A 123 8.37 15.22 18.22
CA GLU A 123 7.41 14.93 19.30
C GLU A 123 8.01 13.96 20.32
N ALA A 124 8.63 12.87 19.87
CA ALA A 124 9.27 11.90 20.75
C ALA A 124 10.36 12.51 21.65
N LYS A 125 11.07 13.55 21.18
CA LYS A 125 12.04 14.28 22.01
C LYS A 125 11.36 15.15 23.06
N LEU A 126 10.21 15.76 22.75
CA LEU A 126 9.41 16.50 23.74
C LEU A 126 8.93 15.57 24.85
N PHE A 127 8.51 14.35 24.50
CA PHE A 127 8.17 13.29 25.46
C PHE A 127 9.38 12.63 26.14
N LYS A 128 10.62 12.98 25.76
CA LYS A 128 11.87 12.39 26.25
C LYS A 128 11.96 10.86 26.04
N PHE A 129 11.37 10.36 24.95
CA PHE A 129 11.47 8.95 24.58
C PHE A 129 12.90 8.56 24.21
N SER A 130 13.30 7.36 24.63
CA SER A 130 14.59 6.79 24.30
C SER A 130 14.50 5.88 23.07
N PHE A 131 15.23 6.24 22.02
CA PHE A 131 15.40 5.43 20.81
C PHE A 131 16.84 5.58 20.30
N SER A 132 17.35 4.53 19.66
CA SER A 132 18.72 4.57 19.13
C SER A 132 18.77 5.34 17.82
N LYS A 133 19.86 6.06 17.58
CA LYS A 133 20.12 6.66 16.25
C LYS A 133 20.78 5.61 15.35
N LYS A 134 20.14 4.45 15.19
CA LYS A 134 20.72 3.31 14.48
C LYS A 134 21.15 3.73 13.08
N LYS A 135 22.40 3.42 12.74
CA LYS A 135 22.91 3.57 11.38
C LYS A 135 22.56 2.28 10.63
N TYR A 136 21.68 2.38 9.65
CA TYR A 136 21.46 1.31 8.69
C TYR A 136 22.35 1.54 7.47
N SER A 137 22.97 0.47 6.97
CA SER A 137 23.80 0.56 5.77
C SER A 137 22.96 0.91 4.52
N GLY A 138 21.66 0.62 4.55
CA GLY A 138 20.72 0.75 3.45
C GLY A 138 20.59 -0.52 2.62
N ARG A 139 21.52 -1.47 2.76
CA ARG A 139 21.42 -2.80 2.15
C ARG A 139 20.32 -3.65 2.79
N GLU A 140 19.94 -3.33 4.04
CA GLU A 140 18.83 -3.98 4.73
C GLU A 140 17.47 -3.64 4.10
N PHE A 141 17.42 -2.58 3.28
CA PHE A 141 16.21 -2.04 2.67
C PHE A 141 16.25 -2.09 1.14
N THR A 142 17.23 -2.79 0.55
CA THR A 142 17.26 -2.98 -0.90
C THR A 142 16.25 -4.03 -1.31
N ASP A 143 15.31 -3.65 -2.17
CA ASP A 143 14.29 -4.53 -2.76
C ASP A 143 14.88 -5.48 -3.83
N GLY A 144 16.17 -5.82 -3.76
CA GLY A 144 16.87 -6.58 -4.79
C GLY A 144 16.20 -7.92 -5.07
N LEU A 145 15.61 -8.07 -6.25
CA LEU A 145 15.08 -9.34 -6.75
C LEU A 145 16.19 -10.08 -7.49
N CYS A 146 16.35 -11.37 -7.21
CA CYS A 146 17.20 -12.24 -8.01
C CYS A 146 16.46 -12.63 -9.31
N SER A 147 17.20 -12.90 -10.39
CA SER A 147 16.62 -13.51 -11.58
C SER A 147 16.34 -14.99 -11.33
N GLY A 148 15.18 -15.46 -11.75
CA GLY A 148 14.75 -16.85 -11.62
C GLY A 148 13.30 -16.95 -11.13
N ASN A 149 12.65 -18.05 -11.49
CA ASN A 149 11.35 -18.44 -10.97
C ASN A 149 11.50 -19.79 -10.27
N PHE A 150 10.68 -20.05 -9.26
CA PHE A 150 10.56 -21.41 -8.72
C PHE A 150 10.01 -22.33 -9.82
N THR A 151 10.40 -23.61 -9.78
CA THR A 151 9.86 -24.63 -10.66
C THR A 151 8.36 -24.78 -10.41
N HIS A 152 7.58 -24.86 -11.49
CA HIS A 152 6.13 -24.94 -11.43
C HIS A 152 5.67 -26.40 -11.38
N ASP A 153 6.00 -27.11 -10.30
CA ASP A 153 5.77 -28.55 -10.13
C ASP A 153 4.55 -28.90 -9.26
N LEU A 154 3.75 -27.89 -8.90
CA LEU A 154 2.49 -28.08 -8.20
C LEU A 154 1.48 -28.80 -9.12
N LYS A 155 1.02 -29.99 -8.72
CA LYS A 155 -0.04 -30.72 -9.43
C LYS A 155 -1.38 -30.04 -9.15
N ASN A 156 -1.94 -29.36 -10.15
CA ASN A 156 -3.29 -28.82 -10.11
C ASN A 156 -4.28 -29.87 -10.63
N ASP A 157 -5.13 -30.40 -9.75
CA ASP A 157 -6.20 -31.35 -10.06
C ASP A 157 -7.54 -30.65 -10.40
N HIS A 158 -7.51 -29.34 -10.71
CA HIS A 158 -8.71 -28.61 -11.15
C HIS A 158 -9.21 -29.22 -12.47
N LYS A 159 -10.34 -29.93 -12.38
CA LYS A 159 -11.01 -30.53 -13.54
C LYS A 159 -11.54 -29.38 -14.41
N GLY A 160 -10.89 -29.14 -15.55
CA GLY A 160 -11.08 -28.00 -16.44
C GLY A 160 -12.44 -27.85 -17.15
N HIS A 161 -13.54 -28.35 -16.58
CA HIS A 161 -14.88 -28.20 -17.15
C HIS A 161 -15.53 -26.83 -16.84
N GLU A 162 -15.11 -26.15 -15.77
CA GLU A 162 -15.69 -24.85 -15.38
C GLU A 162 -14.79 -23.62 -15.70
N GLU A 163 -13.54 -23.83 -16.11
CA GLU A 163 -12.57 -22.74 -16.34
C GLU A 163 -13.05 -21.74 -17.41
N HIS A 164 -13.66 -22.22 -18.48
CA HIS A 164 -14.17 -21.38 -19.56
C HIS A 164 -15.37 -20.53 -19.09
N GLU A 165 -16.34 -21.14 -18.41
CA GLU A 165 -17.50 -20.42 -17.87
C GLU A 165 -17.09 -19.37 -16.83
N ILE A 166 -16.15 -19.73 -15.96
CA ILE A 166 -15.60 -18.82 -14.96
C ILE A 166 -14.83 -17.68 -15.63
N THR A 167 -14.07 -17.96 -16.69
CA THR A 167 -13.37 -16.91 -17.46
C THR A 167 -14.36 -15.92 -18.05
N VAL A 168 -15.40 -16.38 -18.74
CA VAL A 168 -16.43 -15.51 -19.33
C VAL A 168 -17.12 -14.67 -18.26
N LYS A 169 -17.45 -15.29 -17.12
CA LYS A 169 -18.02 -14.59 -15.98
C LYS A 169 -17.08 -13.51 -15.43
N LEU A 170 -15.81 -13.84 -15.22
CA LEU A 170 -14.81 -12.93 -14.65
C LEU A 170 -14.55 -11.73 -15.57
N SER A 171 -14.48 -11.96 -16.89
CA SER A 171 -14.42 -10.89 -17.89
C SER A 171 -15.68 -10.00 -17.86
N SER A 172 -16.86 -10.61 -17.76
CA SER A 172 -18.14 -9.88 -17.69
C SER A 172 -18.24 -9.02 -16.42
N ASP A 173 -17.89 -9.60 -15.26
CA ASP A 173 -17.89 -8.91 -13.97
C ASP A 173 -16.86 -7.77 -13.94
N PHE A 174 -15.70 -7.95 -14.59
CA PHE A 174 -14.71 -6.89 -14.76
C PHE A 174 -15.23 -5.74 -15.63
N LEU A 175 -15.90 -6.03 -16.76
CA LEU A 175 -16.50 -5.01 -17.62
C LEU A 175 -17.64 -4.24 -16.90
N ASN A 176 -18.42 -4.94 -16.08
CA ASN A 176 -19.44 -4.32 -15.23
C ASN A 176 -18.81 -3.40 -14.18
N LEU A 177 -17.69 -3.80 -13.57
CA LEU A 177 -16.93 -2.94 -12.66
C LEU A 177 -16.42 -1.68 -13.37
N ALA A 178 -15.81 -1.83 -14.55
CA ALA A 178 -15.34 -0.69 -15.35
C ALA A 178 -16.47 0.26 -15.76
N SER A 179 -17.63 -0.27 -16.11
CA SER A 179 -18.82 0.52 -16.44
C SER A 179 -19.33 1.31 -15.23
N HIS A 180 -19.31 0.70 -14.04
CA HIS A 180 -19.69 1.37 -12.80
C HIS A 180 -18.75 2.56 -12.50
N PHE A 181 -17.43 2.36 -12.62
CA PHE A 181 -16.45 3.44 -12.51
C PHE A 181 -16.75 4.63 -13.43
N HIS A 182 -17.16 4.35 -14.66
CA HIS A 182 -17.50 5.39 -15.63
C HIS A 182 -18.79 6.13 -15.26
N SER A 183 -19.83 5.38 -14.86
CA SER A 183 -21.13 5.96 -14.47
C SER A 183 -21.04 6.89 -13.26
N GLU A 184 -20.15 6.55 -12.32
CA GLU A 184 -19.92 7.33 -11.09
C GLU A 184 -19.03 8.57 -11.33
N ASN A 185 -18.61 8.82 -12.58
CA ASN A 185 -17.75 9.95 -12.98
C ASN A 185 -16.52 10.12 -12.07
N LEU A 186 -15.91 9.02 -11.64
CA LEU A 186 -14.73 9.01 -10.76
C LEU A 186 -13.44 9.55 -11.44
N ALA A 187 -13.58 10.15 -12.64
CA ALA A 187 -12.58 10.93 -13.32
C ALA A 187 -12.05 12.05 -12.40
N PRO A 188 -10.79 12.52 -12.58
CA PRO A 188 -10.01 13.13 -11.51
C PRO A 188 -10.77 14.29 -10.86
N VAL A 189 -11.06 14.11 -9.57
CA VAL A 189 -11.79 15.07 -8.74
C VAL A 189 -11.16 16.45 -8.88
N LYS A 190 -11.89 17.37 -9.52
CA LYS A 190 -11.45 18.76 -9.73
C LYS A 190 -11.78 19.68 -8.56
N LYS A 191 -12.60 19.24 -7.61
CA LYS A 191 -13.00 20.03 -6.44
C LYS A 191 -12.40 19.43 -5.18
N ASN A 192 -11.53 20.20 -4.56
CA ASN A 192 -11.18 19.98 -3.18
C ASN A 192 -12.21 20.67 -2.29
N ASN A 193 -12.46 20.13 -1.10
CA ASN A 193 -13.16 20.85 -0.05
C ASN A 193 -12.31 22.02 0.48
N GLU A 194 -12.86 22.76 1.45
CA GLU A 194 -12.21 23.91 2.10
C GLU A 194 -10.86 23.58 2.77
N HIS A 195 -10.58 22.30 3.00
CA HIS A 195 -9.33 21.80 3.58
C HIS A 195 -8.34 21.26 2.54
N GLY A 196 -8.63 21.41 1.24
CA GLY A 196 -7.76 20.91 0.18
C GLY A 196 -7.81 19.39 -0.01
N ILE A 197 -8.82 18.71 0.56
CA ILE A 197 -9.02 17.27 0.42
C ILE A 197 -9.96 17.04 -0.79
N PRO A 198 -9.61 16.13 -1.71
CA PRO A 198 -10.48 15.78 -2.82
C PRO A 198 -11.86 15.33 -2.32
N ASP A 199 -12.92 15.91 -2.89
CA ASP A 199 -14.29 15.47 -2.66
C ASP A 199 -14.54 14.13 -3.38
N LEU A 200 -14.17 13.04 -2.72
CA LEU A 200 -14.24 11.67 -3.23
C LEU A 200 -15.42 10.95 -2.61
N PRO A 201 -16.21 10.19 -3.38
CA PRO A 201 -17.26 9.34 -2.84
C PRO A 201 -16.62 8.09 -2.21
N VAL A 202 -16.17 8.21 -0.96
CA VAL A 202 -15.44 7.16 -0.21
C VAL A 202 -16.19 5.84 -0.18
N GLU A 203 -17.52 5.89 -0.04
CA GLU A 203 -18.37 4.70 -0.06
C GLU A 203 -18.32 3.99 -1.41
N THR A 204 -18.49 4.72 -2.51
CA THR A 204 -18.35 4.18 -3.87
C THR A 204 -16.97 3.57 -4.10
N LEU A 205 -15.90 4.22 -3.65
CA LEU A 205 -14.53 3.67 -3.74
C LEU A 205 -14.38 2.37 -2.97
N ARG A 206 -14.99 2.24 -1.78
CA ARG A 206 -14.97 0.99 -0.99
C ARG A 206 -15.75 -0.14 -1.68
N VAL A 207 -16.89 0.17 -2.28
CA VAL A 207 -17.69 -0.82 -3.06
C VAL A 207 -16.87 -1.35 -4.23
N ILE A 208 -16.16 -0.45 -4.90
CA ILE A 208 -15.26 -0.78 -6.01
C ILE A 208 -14.10 -1.65 -5.54
N GLU A 209 -13.42 -1.28 -4.45
CA GLU A 209 -12.32 -2.05 -3.85
C GLU A 209 -12.77 -3.48 -3.52
N LEU A 210 -13.95 -3.63 -2.92
CA LEU A 210 -14.54 -4.93 -2.61
C LEU A 210 -14.82 -5.77 -3.87
N LYS A 211 -15.37 -5.15 -4.93
CA LYS A 211 -15.62 -5.84 -6.20
C LYS A 211 -14.32 -6.29 -6.87
N ALA A 212 -13.30 -5.45 -6.87
CA ALA A 212 -11.98 -5.78 -7.40
C ALA A 212 -11.33 -6.94 -6.60
N HIS A 213 -11.42 -6.90 -5.27
CA HIS A 213 -10.94 -7.99 -4.40
C HIS A 213 -11.65 -9.32 -4.69
N ASN A 214 -12.97 -9.30 -4.92
CA ASN A 214 -13.74 -10.50 -5.26
C ASN A 214 -13.30 -11.08 -6.62
N LEU A 215 -13.08 -10.24 -7.62
CA LEU A 215 -12.54 -10.66 -8.92
C LEU A 215 -11.15 -11.30 -8.77
N GLN A 216 -10.27 -10.69 -7.98
CA GLN A 216 -8.94 -11.23 -7.73
C GLN A 216 -9.03 -12.60 -7.04
N SER A 217 -9.89 -12.72 -6.02
CA SER A 217 -10.09 -13.97 -5.29
C SER A 217 -10.62 -15.08 -6.20
N GLN A 218 -11.58 -14.77 -7.08
CA GLN A 218 -12.08 -15.74 -8.08
C GLN A 218 -11.00 -16.15 -9.06
N TYR A 219 -10.21 -15.19 -9.56
CA TYR A 219 -9.10 -15.49 -10.46
C TYR A 219 -8.08 -16.42 -9.79
N ASP A 220 -7.61 -16.05 -8.59
CA ASP A 220 -6.58 -16.80 -7.87
C ASP A 220 -7.08 -18.21 -7.46
N THR A 221 -8.40 -18.39 -7.29
CA THR A 221 -9.02 -19.69 -6.95
C THR A 221 -9.21 -20.60 -8.15
N TYR A 222 -9.68 -20.07 -9.28
CA TYR A 222 -10.20 -20.89 -10.38
C TYR A 222 -9.38 -20.82 -11.66
N ILE A 223 -8.56 -19.77 -11.85
CA ILE A 223 -7.82 -19.53 -13.08
C ILE A 223 -6.30 -19.64 -12.85
N GLN A 224 -5.81 -19.17 -11.71
CA GLN A 224 -4.37 -19.18 -11.43
C GLN A 224 -3.80 -20.61 -11.47
N ASN A 225 -2.64 -20.77 -12.10
CA ASN A 225 -1.89 -22.01 -12.26
C ASN A 225 -2.58 -23.07 -13.16
N THR A 226 -3.66 -22.71 -13.87
CA THR A 226 -4.34 -23.59 -14.83
C THR A 226 -3.60 -23.66 -16.18
N PRO A 227 -3.85 -24.69 -17.02
CA PRO A 227 -3.39 -24.69 -18.40
C PRO A 227 -3.90 -23.49 -19.20
N THR A 228 -5.13 -23.04 -18.93
CA THR A 228 -5.78 -21.93 -19.64
C THR A 228 -5.03 -20.61 -19.41
N GLU A 229 -4.66 -20.27 -18.17
CA GLU A 229 -3.83 -19.10 -17.87
C GLU A 229 -2.47 -19.13 -18.59
N ARG A 230 -1.87 -20.32 -18.76
CA ARG A 230 -0.58 -20.46 -19.44
C ARG A 230 -0.66 -20.23 -20.95
N LEU A 231 -1.80 -20.53 -21.55
CA LEU A 231 -2.02 -20.43 -22.99
C LEU A 231 -2.57 -19.05 -23.39
N ASP A 232 -3.28 -18.38 -22.48
CA ASP A 232 -3.94 -17.09 -22.74
C ASP A 232 -3.30 -15.95 -21.93
N LEU A 233 -2.49 -15.13 -22.61
CA LEU A 233 -1.85 -13.95 -22.03
C LEU A 233 -2.87 -12.85 -21.66
N GLU A 234 -4.09 -12.86 -22.21
CA GLU A 234 -5.12 -11.89 -21.86
C GLU A 234 -5.63 -12.13 -20.43
N LEU A 235 -5.63 -13.37 -19.94
CA LEU A 235 -5.94 -13.68 -18.54
C LEU A 235 -4.91 -13.07 -17.58
N VAL A 236 -3.62 -13.16 -17.92
CA VAL A 236 -2.54 -12.53 -17.15
C VAL A 236 -2.70 -11.00 -17.14
N SER A 237 -3.11 -10.42 -18.27
CA SER A 237 -3.41 -9.00 -18.39
C SER A 237 -4.63 -8.60 -17.56
N LEU A 238 -5.72 -9.38 -17.62
CA LEU A 238 -6.94 -9.17 -16.84
C LEU A 238 -6.65 -9.18 -15.34
N ARG A 239 -5.91 -10.19 -14.86
CA ARG A 239 -5.42 -10.25 -13.48
C ARG A 239 -4.63 -9.00 -13.11
N GLY A 240 -3.75 -8.56 -13.99
CA GLY A 240 -2.96 -7.35 -13.79
C GLY A 240 -3.78 -6.07 -13.67
N HIS A 241 -4.84 -5.92 -14.48
CA HIS A 241 -5.76 -4.80 -14.36
C HIS A 241 -6.51 -4.83 -13.02
N ILE A 242 -6.99 -6.02 -12.60
CA ILE A 242 -7.65 -6.20 -11.30
C ILE A 242 -6.70 -5.83 -10.16
N THR A 243 -5.45 -6.31 -10.18
CA THR A 243 -4.43 -6.03 -9.14
C THR A 243 -4.01 -4.55 -9.07
N ILE A 244 -4.19 -3.75 -10.12
CA ILE A 244 -3.88 -2.31 -10.05
C ILE A 244 -5.03 -1.52 -9.44
N ILE A 245 -6.26 -2.04 -9.55
CA ILE A 245 -7.45 -1.42 -8.98
C ILE A 245 -7.55 -1.69 -7.47
N PHE A 246 -7.19 -2.91 -7.05
CA PHE A 246 -7.10 -3.34 -5.64
C PHE A 246 -5.78 -2.88 -4.98
#